data_AF-A0A9D4RQY0-F1
#
_entry.id   AF-A0A9D4RQY0-F1
#
_cell.length_a   1.000
_cell.length_b   1.000
_cell.length_c   1.000
_cell.angle_alpha   90.00
_cell.angle_beta   90.00
_cell.angle_gamma   90.00
#
_symmetry.space_group_name_H-M   'P 1'
#
loop_
_entity.id
_entity.type
_entity.pdbx_description
1 polymer ?
#
loop_
_entity_poly.entity_id
_entity_poly.type
_entity_poly.pdbx_seq_one_letter_code
_entity_poly.pdbx_strand_id
1 'polypeptide(L)'
;MMQLFGSYDIFGVHEEEDRLFSIASKDVATNHITYDLLTCESRGKTLLKEFAEKRLQEQNVEFYAPIQKVQSKTFAYLSKETVSEKQKVTKIVKADRKLMQRLFNAANSRTAVETASVLEHELSDKS
;
A
#
# COMPACT_ATOMS: atom_id res chain seq x y z
N MET A 1 21.49 -21.53 20.86
CA MET A 1 21.83 -20.31 20.09
C MET A 1 21.96 -20.74 18.63
N MET A 2 21.46 -19.92 17.69
CA MET A 2 21.59 -20.06 16.23
C MET A 2 20.77 -21.16 15.54
N GLN A 3 19.60 -20.79 14.99
CA GLN A 3 19.07 -21.22 13.68
C GLN A 3 17.61 -20.75 13.57
N LEU A 4 17.37 -19.52 13.08
CA LEU A 4 16.02 -19.07 12.71
C LEU A 4 15.99 -17.92 11.68
N PHE A 5 17.12 -17.52 11.10
CA PHE A 5 17.19 -16.41 10.13
C PHE A 5 17.48 -16.85 8.68
N GLY A 6 17.37 -18.14 8.37
CA GLY A 6 17.86 -18.73 7.11
C GLY A 6 16.85 -18.88 5.97
N SER A 7 15.75 -18.11 5.91
CA SER A 7 14.75 -18.31 4.84
C SER A 7 14.13 -17.04 4.25
N TYR A 8 14.61 -15.86 4.63
CA TYR A 8 14.24 -14.64 3.91
C TYR A 8 15.49 -14.15 3.20
N ASP A 9 15.51 -14.33 1.89
CA ASP A 9 16.47 -13.71 1.01
C ASP A 9 16.13 -12.21 0.95
N ILE A 10 16.48 -11.49 2.02
CA ILE A 10 16.19 -10.06 2.19
C ILE A 10 16.91 -9.23 1.12
N PHE A 11 17.94 -9.80 0.49
CA PHE A 11 18.78 -9.17 -0.52
C PHE A 11 18.87 -9.99 -1.82
N GLY A 12 17.95 -10.94 -2.02
CA GLY A 12 17.86 -11.67 -3.27
C GLY A 12 17.60 -10.66 -4.39
N VAL A 13 18.52 -10.59 -5.36
CA VAL A 13 18.30 -9.82 -6.58
C VAL A 13 17.21 -10.53 -7.36
N HIS A 14 15.96 -10.21 -7.03
CA HIS A 14 14.84 -10.47 -7.89
C HIS A 14 15.01 -9.57 -9.11
N GLU A 15 14.64 -10.05 -10.30
CA GLU A 15 14.53 -9.20 -11.49
C GLU A 15 13.43 -8.16 -11.19
N GLU A 16 13.82 -7.04 -10.58
CA GLU A 16 12.89 -6.06 -10.04
C GLU A 16 12.25 -5.28 -11.19
N GLU A 17 10.92 -5.37 -11.31
CA GLU A 17 10.18 -4.17 -11.70
C GLU A 17 10.62 -3.07 -10.74
N ASP A 18 11.13 -1.93 -11.24
CA ASP A 18 11.63 -0.77 -10.46
C ASP A 18 10.56 -0.24 -9.48
N ARG A 19 10.26 -0.96 -8.40
CA ARG A 19 9.18 -0.65 -7.46
C ARG A 19 9.76 0.13 -6.29
N LEU A 20 9.17 1.28 -6.01
CA LEU A 20 9.64 2.14 -4.92
C LEU A 20 9.22 1.57 -3.55
N PHE A 21 10.12 1.62 -2.58
CA PHE A 21 9.84 1.21 -1.20
C PHE A 21 9.86 2.42 -0.25
N SER A 22 8.83 2.54 0.59
CA SER A 22 8.74 3.57 1.62
C SER A 22 9.35 3.08 2.93
N ILE A 23 10.47 3.67 3.36
CA ILE A 23 11.13 3.30 4.63
C ILE A 23 10.25 3.63 5.84
N ALA A 24 9.52 4.74 5.79
CA ALA A 24 8.74 5.23 6.92
C ALA A 24 7.48 4.39 7.18
N SER A 25 6.76 4.03 6.12
CA SER A 25 5.52 3.24 6.22
C SER A 25 5.73 1.74 6.03
N LYS A 26 6.92 1.33 5.55
CA LYS A 26 7.28 -0.04 5.18
C LYS A 26 6.40 -0.62 4.05
N ASP A 27 5.82 0.26 3.24
CA ASP A 27 4.98 -0.13 2.10
C ASP A 27 5.78 -0.16 0.79
N VAL A 28 5.38 -1.06 -0.10
CA VAL A 28 5.85 -1.11 -1.49
C VAL A 28 4.88 -0.34 -2.38
N ALA A 29 5.40 0.52 -3.24
CA ALA A 29 4.61 1.30 -4.19
C ALA A 29 3.96 0.39 -5.23
N THR A 30 2.71 0.71 -5.59
CA THR A 30 2.09 0.16 -6.80
C THR A 30 2.73 0.78 -8.04
N ASN A 31 2.67 0.09 -9.17
CA ASN A 31 3.23 0.56 -10.44
C ASN A 31 2.75 1.97 -10.83
N HIS A 32 1.50 2.33 -10.50
CA HIS A 32 0.97 3.67 -10.72
C HIS A 32 1.65 4.75 -9.86
N ILE A 33 1.89 4.46 -8.57
CA ILE A 33 2.57 5.39 -7.66
C ILE A 33 4.06 5.51 -8.04
N THR A 34 4.69 4.37 -8.37
CA THR A 34 6.06 4.34 -8.90
C THR A 34 6.19 5.25 -10.13
N TYR A 35 5.35 5.06 -11.14
CA TYR A 35 5.35 5.89 -12.34
C TYR A 35 5.11 7.36 -12.02
N ASP A 36 4.10 7.67 -11.20
CA ASP A 36 3.76 9.06 -10.85
C ASP A 36 4.88 9.77 -10.10
N LEU A 37 5.59 9.08 -9.20
CA LEU A 37 6.72 9.64 -8.44
C LEU A 37 7.96 9.80 -9.32
N LEU A 38 8.29 8.80 -10.15
CA LEU A 38 9.46 8.85 -11.03
C LEU A 38 9.30 9.85 -12.18
N THR A 39 8.08 10.13 -12.63
CA THR A 39 7.81 11.05 -13.76
C THR A 39 7.27 12.41 -13.36
N CYS A 40 7.07 12.69 -12.06
CA CYS A 40 6.45 13.95 -11.62
C CYS A 40 7.20 15.20 -12.10
N GLU A 41 8.54 15.16 -12.05
CA GLU A 41 9.38 16.30 -12.41
C GLU A 41 9.28 16.62 -13.90
N SER A 42 9.40 15.60 -14.76
CA SER A 42 9.32 15.77 -16.21
C SER A 42 7.94 16.29 -16.62
N ARG A 43 6.87 15.75 -16.03
CA ARG A 43 5.50 16.23 -16.22
C ARG A 43 5.32 17.68 -15.76
N GLY A 44 5.89 18.04 -14.62
CA GLY A 44 5.86 19.42 -14.11
C GLY A 44 6.58 20.41 -15.03
N LYS A 45 7.74 20.03 -15.56
CA LYS A 45 8.48 20.82 -16.55
C LYS A 45 7.68 21.03 -17.84
N THR A 46 7.02 19.98 -18.34
CA THR A 46 6.17 20.08 -19.53
C THR A 46 5.00 21.03 -19.29
N LEU A 47 4.27 20.88 -18.18
CA LEU A 47 3.15 21.78 -17.85
C LEU A 47 3.59 23.23 -17.69
N LEU A 48 4.76 23.48 -17.11
CA LEU A 48 5.29 24.83 -16.98
C LEU A 48 5.62 25.45 -18.34
N LYS A 49 6.22 24.68 -19.25
CA LYS A 49 6.52 25.14 -20.61
C LYS A 49 5.23 25.47 -21.37
N GLU A 50 4.26 24.57 -21.37
CA GLU A 50 2.97 24.81 -22.02
C GLU A 50 2.25 26.03 -21.43
N PHE A 51 2.31 26.21 -20.10
CA PHE A 51 1.72 27.38 -19.44
C PHE A 51 2.42 28.67 -19.87
N ALA A 52 3.75 28.66 -19.95
CA ALA A 52 4.53 29.82 -20.39
C ALA A 52 4.25 30.17 -21.86
N GLU A 53 4.16 29.18 -22.74
CA GLU A 53 3.81 29.38 -24.16
C GLU A 53 2.40 29.96 -24.31
N LYS A 54 1.39 29.33 -23.69
CA LYS A 54 0.00 29.81 -23.72
C LYS A 54 -0.17 31.22 -23.18
N ARG A 55 0.61 31.58 -22.15
CA ARG A 55 0.51 32.90 -21.52
C ARG A 55 1.31 33.98 -22.24
N LEU A 56 2.56 33.71 -22.60
CA LEU A 56 3.48 34.72 -23.13
C LEU A 56 3.36 34.87 -24.65
N GLN A 57 3.10 33.77 -25.37
CA GLN A 57 3.03 33.78 -26.83
C GLN A 57 1.58 33.89 -27.31
N GLU A 58 0.70 33.01 -26.83
CA GLU A 58 -0.69 32.96 -27.31
C GLU A 58 -1.61 33.97 -26.63
N GLN A 59 -1.22 34.51 -25.46
CA GLN A 59 -2.04 35.40 -24.61
C GLN A 59 -3.43 34.83 -24.29
N ASN A 60 -3.55 33.51 -24.30
CA ASN A 60 -4.81 32.78 -24.15
C ASN A 60 -5.15 32.50 -22.67
N VAL A 61 -4.29 32.96 -21.77
CA VAL A 61 -4.38 32.76 -20.33
C VAL A 61 -4.15 34.10 -19.65
N GLU A 62 -4.97 34.42 -18.65
CA GLU A 62 -4.84 35.68 -17.91
C GLU A 62 -3.41 35.86 -17.36
N PHE A 63 -2.94 37.10 -17.37
CA PHE A 63 -1.88 37.50 -16.44
C PHE A 63 -2.36 37.15 -15.02
N TYR A 64 -1.57 36.88 -14.00
CA TYR A 64 -2.10 36.37 -12.70
C TYR A 64 -2.82 35.01 -12.69
N ALA A 65 -3.10 34.37 -13.83
CA ALA A 65 -3.54 32.97 -13.80
C ALA A 65 -2.50 32.11 -13.06
N PRO A 66 -2.94 31.16 -12.21
CA PRO A 66 -2.04 30.31 -11.46
C PRO A 66 -1.39 29.25 -12.36
N ILE A 67 -0.14 28.89 -12.05
CA ILE A 67 0.53 27.75 -12.68
C ILE A 67 -0.16 26.47 -12.22
N GLN A 68 -0.41 25.55 -13.15
CA GLN A 68 -1.05 24.28 -12.85
C GLN A 68 -0.15 23.39 -11.97
N LYS A 69 -0.75 22.72 -10.99
CA LYS A 69 -0.06 21.77 -10.12
C LYS A 69 -0.13 20.37 -10.71
N VAL A 70 0.99 19.64 -10.65
CA VAL A 70 1.01 18.20 -10.95
C VAL A 70 0.34 17.45 -9.80
N GLN A 71 -0.75 16.75 -10.09
CA GLN A 71 -1.42 15.87 -9.14
C GLN A 71 -0.83 14.46 -9.29
N SER A 72 0.28 14.19 -8.59
CA SER A 72 0.92 12.86 -8.56
C SER A 72 0.41 12.02 -7.40
N LYS A 73 0.12 10.74 -7.63
CA LYS A 73 -0.14 9.80 -6.55
C LYS A 73 1.14 9.52 -5.78
N THR A 74 1.03 9.48 -4.46
CA THR A 74 2.14 9.22 -3.52
C THR A 74 1.80 8.04 -2.62
N PHE A 75 2.74 7.61 -1.76
CA PHE A 75 2.48 6.57 -0.76
C PHE A 75 1.30 6.88 0.17
N ALA A 76 0.94 8.16 0.38
CA ALA A 76 -0.24 8.54 1.16
C ALA A 76 -1.56 8.02 0.55
N TYR A 77 -1.57 7.67 -0.74
CA TYR A 77 -2.72 7.06 -1.39
C TYR A 77 -2.89 5.57 -1.05
N LEU A 78 -1.81 4.88 -0.62
CA LEU A 78 -1.91 3.49 -0.17
C LEU A 78 -2.64 3.39 1.18
N SER A 79 -2.45 4.39 2.04
CA SER A 79 -3.12 4.46 3.35
C SER A 79 -4.59 4.89 3.26
N LYS A 80 -5.04 5.39 2.10
CA LYS A 80 -6.45 5.70 1.85
C LYS A 80 -7.13 4.43 1.39
N GLU A 81 -7.62 3.65 2.36
CA GLU A 81 -8.50 2.51 2.11
C GLU A 81 -9.67 2.96 1.21
N THR A 82 -9.72 2.43 -0.01
CA THR A 82 -10.99 2.34 -0.73
C THR A 82 -11.88 1.44 0.10
N VAL A 83 -12.81 2.05 0.85
CA VAL A 83 -13.98 1.36 1.39
C VAL A 83 -14.81 0.92 0.19
N SER A 84 -14.41 -0.18 -0.44
CA SER A 84 -15.29 -0.91 -1.34
C SER A 84 -16.23 -1.69 -0.44
N GLU A 85 -17.41 -1.12 -0.22
CA GLU A 85 -18.55 -1.76 0.40
C GLU A 85 -18.95 -2.97 -0.46
N LYS A 86 -18.35 -4.12 -0.17
CA LYS A 86 -18.89 -5.43 -0.50
C LYS A 86 -18.96 -6.19 0.81
N GLN A 87 -20.19 -6.46 1.24
CA GLN A 87 -20.56 -7.19 2.45
C GLN A 87 -19.69 -8.44 2.66
N LYS A 88 -18.59 -8.26 3.39
CA LYS A 88 -17.95 -9.27 4.23
C LYS A 88 -17.71 -8.55 5.53
N VAL A 89 -18.34 -9.02 6.60
CA VAL A 89 -18.14 -8.46 7.94
C VAL A 89 -16.71 -8.80 8.35
N THR A 90 -15.76 -7.94 7.98
CA THR A 90 -14.38 -8.00 8.45
C THR A 90 -14.37 -7.51 9.89
N LYS A 91 -14.51 -8.44 10.85
CA LYS A 91 -14.28 -8.13 12.26
C LYS A 91 -12.78 -7.93 12.46
N ILE A 92 -12.34 -6.68 12.60
CA ILE A 92 -10.96 -6.36 12.96
C ILE A 92 -10.78 -6.67 14.45
N VAL A 93 -10.21 -7.83 14.74
CA VAL A 93 -9.86 -8.22 16.11
C VAL A 93 -8.41 -7.84 16.37
N LYS A 94 -8.18 -7.06 17.43
CA LYS A 94 -6.83 -6.81 17.95
C LYS A 94 -6.17 -8.16 18.21
N ALA A 95 -5.00 -8.40 17.63
CA ALA A 95 -4.30 -9.69 17.71
C ALA A 95 -4.09 -10.11 19.17
N ASP A 96 -5.01 -10.92 19.69
CA ASP A 96 -4.92 -11.47 21.04
C ASP A 96 -3.90 -12.61 21.00
N ARG A 97 -2.76 -12.40 21.67
CA ARG A 97 -1.67 -13.38 21.76
C ARG A 97 -2.18 -14.75 22.20
N LYS A 98 -3.18 -14.81 23.09
CA LYS A 98 -3.74 -16.08 23.57
C LYS A 98 -4.59 -16.78 22.51
N LEU A 99 -5.28 -16.03 21.65
CA LEU A 99 -6.04 -16.57 20.52
C LEU A 99 -5.09 -17.15 19.47
N MET A 100 -4.05 -16.41 19.10
CA MET A 100 -3.04 -16.85 18.13
C MET A 100 -2.27 -18.08 18.61
N GLN A 101 -1.93 -18.15 19.91
CA GLN A 101 -1.29 -19.34 20.50
C GLN A 101 -2.19 -20.58 20.45
N ARG A 102 -3.49 -20.44 20.73
CA ARG A 102 -4.43 -21.56 20.65
C ARG A 102 -4.62 -22.05 19.21
N LEU A 103 -4.71 -21.13 18.25
CA LEU A 103 -4.80 -21.47 16.83
C LEU A 103 -3.55 -22.20 16.34
N PHE A 104 -2.37 -21.73 16.75
CA PHE A 104 -1.09 -22.37 16.43
C PHE A 104 -1.00 -23.79 17.02
N ASN A 105 -1.45 -23.98 18.26
CA ASN A 105 -1.47 -25.30 18.90
C ASN A 105 -2.48 -26.25 18.24
N ALA A 106 -3.64 -25.73 17.82
CA ALA A 106 -4.65 -26.52 17.10
C ALA A 106 -4.15 -26.94 15.70
N ALA A 107 -3.50 -26.03 14.97
CA ALA A 107 -2.90 -26.30 13.66
C ALA A 107 -1.77 -27.33 13.73
N ASN A 108 -0.99 -27.33 14.81
CA ASN A 108 0.10 -28.28 15.04
C ASN A 108 -0.35 -29.57 15.76
N SER A 109 -1.63 -29.70 16.06
CA SER A 109 -2.14 -30.92 16.67
C SER A 109 -2.15 -32.06 15.66
N ARG A 110 -1.96 -33.29 16.14
CA ARG A 110 -1.88 -34.49 15.30
C ARG A 110 -3.24 -34.89 14.69
N THR A 111 -4.30 -34.21 15.11
CA THR A 111 -5.67 -34.38 14.65
C THR A 111 -6.01 -33.22 13.72
N ALA A 112 -6.59 -33.48 12.55
CA ALA A 112 -6.99 -32.43 11.63
C ALA A 112 -8.14 -31.61 12.26
N VAL A 113 -7.79 -30.56 12.99
CA VAL A 113 -8.74 -29.60 13.52
C VAL A 113 -8.92 -28.50 12.49
N GLU A 114 -10.16 -28.30 12.05
CA GLU A 114 -10.53 -27.23 11.13
C GLU A 114 -10.45 -25.88 11.87
N THR A 115 -9.33 -25.19 11.69
CA THR A 115 -9.00 -23.92 12.37
C THR A 115 -10.01 -22.81 12.08
N ALA A 116 -10.73 -22.88 10.95
CA ALA A 116 -11.80 -21.96 10.59
C ALA A 116 -13.00 -22.05 11.56
N SER A 117 -13.41 -23.27 11.95
CA SER A 117 -14.51 -23.46 12.91
C SER A 117 -14.17 -22.95 14.31
N VAL A 118 -12.91 -23.11 14.74
CA VAL A 118 -12.41 -22.59 16.02
C VAL A 118 -12.42 -21.05 16.03
N LEU A 119 -12.05 -20.44 14.91
CA LEU A 119 -12.10 -18.99 14.75
C LEU A 119 -13.54 -18.46 14.78
N GLU A 120 -14.47 -19.12 14.11
CA GLU A 120 -15.89 -18.70 14.11
C GLU A 120 -16.49 -18.74 15.52
N HIS A 121 -16.21 -19.80 16.29
CA HIS A 121 -16.68 -19.92 17.67
C HIS A 121 -16.14 -18.80 18.58
N GLU A 122 -14.82 -18.57 18.57
CA GLU A 122 -14.17 -17.57 19.44
C GLU A 122 -14.53 -16.12 19.06
N LEU A 123 -14.98 -15.89 17.81
CA LEU A 123 -15.41 -14.58 17.30
C LEU A 123 -16.93 -14.35 17.44
N SER A 124 -17.71 -15.39 17.78
CA SER A 124 -19.15 -15.31 18.04
C SER A 124 -19.45 -14.90 19.49
N ASP A 125 -18.66 -15.38 20.46
CA ASP A 125 -18.87 -15.17 21.90
C ASP A 125 -18.55 -13.76 22.43
N LYS A 126 -17.97 -12.89 21.59
CA LYS A 126 -17.58 -11.52 21.97
C LYS A 126 -18.45 -10.43 21.33
N SER A 127 -19.66 -10.77 20.88
CA SER A 127 -20.64 -9.78 20.40
C SER A 127 -21.57 -9.29 21.50
#